data_AF-A0A0W8E8T8-F1
#
_entry.id   AF-A0A0W8E8T8-F1
#
_cell.length_a   1.000
_cell.length_b   1.000
_cell.length_c   1.000
_cell.angle_alpha   90.00
_cell.angle_beta   90.00
_cell.angle_gamma   90.00
#
_symmetry.space_group_name_H-M   'P 1'
#
loop_
_entity.id
_entity.type
_entity.pdbx_description
1 polymer ?
#
loop_
_entity_poly.entity_id
_entity_poly.type
_entity_poly.pdbx_seq_one_letter_code
_entity_poly.pdbx_strand_id
1 'polypeptide(L)'
;MVETILVLALIALLTSCLMTVYWAASNSFARYTGVSEIQYTVREVRQLMLKDLYSSEKAEVLSLDGNLADPGEIGPRLRLIIPVRQEASVEYRAVYYYIENGKLYRERIMLHDKYDSADDQFLDKIPVADHITAIRFSASMSGVIEYEIKCSYDRNTFGITGRASSKVDYGI
;
A
#
# COMPACT_ATOMS: atom_id res chain seq x y z
N MET A 1 -65.54 -0.38 -2.61
CA MET A 1 -64.58 -0.97 -3.58
C MET A 1 -63.51 0.02 -4.05
N VAL A 2 -63.85 1.28 -4.36
CA VAL A 2 -62.84 2.28 -4.79
C VAL A 2 -61.86 2.63 -3.67
N GLU A 3 -62.33 2.81 -2.44
CA GLU A 3 -61.49 3.12 -1.27
C GLU A 3 -60.50 2.00 -0.93
N THR A 4 -60.92 0.74 -1.02
CA THR A 4 -60.04 -0.42 -0.79
C THR A 4 -58.92 -0.52 -1.83
N ILE A 5 -59.18 -0.13 -3.08
CA ILE A 5 -58.18 -0.08 -4.15
C ILE A 5 -57.18 1.07 -3.90
N LEU A 6 -57.68 2.23 -3.47
CA LEU A 6 -56.83 3.38 -3.10
C LEU A 6 -55.90 3.06 -1.93
N VAL A 7 -56.40 2.38 -0.90
CA VAL A 7 -55.59 1.95 0.24
C VAL A 7 -54.51 0.95 -0.19
N LEU A 8 -54.84 -0.03 -1.03
CA LEU A 8 -53.86 -0.98 -1.57
C LEU A 8 -52.79 -0.29 -2.43
N ALA A 9 -53.17 0.68 -3.26
CA ALA A 9 -52.23 1.47 -4.05
C ALA A 9 -51.30 2.31 -3.16
N LEU A 10 -51.82 2.90 -2.08
CA LEU A 10 -51.02 3.64 -1.10
C LEU A 10 -50.01 2.73 -0.39
N ILE A 11 -50.43 1.54 0.02
CA ILE A 11 -49.56 0.55 0.68
C ILE A 11 -48.45 0.07 -0.29
N ALA A 12 -48.79 -0.18 -1.56
CA ALA A 12 -47.80 -0.55 -2.58
C ALA A 12 -46.78 0.57 -2.82
N LEU A 13 -47.23 1.84 -2.83
CA LEU A 13 -46.35 2.99 -2.99
C LEU A 13 -45.44 3.18 -1.77
N LEU A 14 -45.98 3.07 -0.56
CA LEU A 14 -45.21 3.16 0.68
C LEU A 14 -44.15 2.06 0.79
N THR A 15 -44.50 0.82 0.44
CA THR A 15 -43.56 -0.31 0.45
C THR A 15 -42.48 -0.16 -0.62
N SER A 16 -42.81 0.33 -1.82
CA SER A 16 -41.83 0.65 -2.87
C SER A 16 -40.87 1.75 -2.44
N CYS A 17 -41.38 2.82 -1.81
CA CYS A 17 -40.54 3.90 -1.27
C CYS A 17 -39.62 3.37 -0.16
N LEU A 18 -40.15 2.58 0.78
CA LEU A 18 -39.37 1.98 1.87
C LEU A 18 -38.24 1.10 1.32
N MET A 19 -38.53 0.26 0.33
CA MET A 19 -37.53 -0.57 -0.33
C MET A 19 -36.45 0.26 -1.02
N THR A 20 -36.83 1.33 -1.71
CA THR A 20 -35.87 2.22 -2.38
C THR A 20 -34.92 2.88 -1.38
N VAL A 21 -35.46 3.38 -0.26
CA VAL A 21 -34.66 3.97 0.82
C VAL A 21 -33.74 2.93 1.45
N TYR A 22 -34.26 1.73 1.71
CA TYR A 22 -33.46 0.63 2.27
C TYR A 22 -32.28 0.25 1.35
N TRP A 23 -32.52 0.08 0.05
CA TRP A 23 -31.48 -0.23 -0.92
C TRP A 23 -30.44 0.90 -1.03
N ALA A 24 -30.89 2.15 -1.09
CA ALA A 24 -30.00 3.30 -1.14
C ALA A 24 -29.13 3.40 0.13
N ALA A 25 -29.71 3.20 1.31
CA ALA A 25 -29.00 3.21 2.58
C ALA A 25 -28.01 2.04 2.70
N SER A 26 -28.42 0.82 2.33
CA SER A 26 -27.58 -0.38 2.36
C SER A 26 -26.37 -0.23 1.44
N ASN A 27 -26.59 0.22 0.20
CA ASN A 27 -25.50 0.47 -0.75
C ASN A 27 -24.55 1.58 -0.27
N SER A 28 -25.09 2.65 0.30
CA SER A 28 -24.28 3.75 0.83
C SER A 28 -23.44 3.29 2.04
N PHE A 29 -24.01 2.47 2.92
CA PHE A 29 -23.32 1.91 4.07
C PHE A 29 -22.18 0.98 3.63
N ALA A 30 -22.45 0.04 2.71
CA ALA A 30 -21.43 -0.87 2.19
C ALA A 30 -20.26 -0.14 1.50
N ARG A 31 -20.54 0.98 0.82
CA ARG A 31 -19.49 1.85 0.25
C ARG A 31 -18.66 2.53 1.33
N TYR A 32 -19.31 3.06 2.37
CA TYR A 32 -18.64 3.75 3.46
C TYR A 32 -17.71 2.81 4.27
N THR A 33 -18.17 1.58 4.54
CA THR A 33 -17.35 0.57 5.21
C THR A 33 -16.13 0.20 4.36
N GLY A 34 -16.31 -0.03 3.05
CA GLY A 34 -15.20 -0.35 2.15
C GLY A 34 -14.15 0.75 2.05
N VAL A 35 -14.54 2.03 1.98
CA VAL A 35 -13.58 3.15 2.02
C VAL A 35 -12.79 3.17 3.32
N SER A 36 -13.45 2.94 4.45
CA SER A 36 -12.80 2.91 5.76
C SER A 36 -11.78 1.77 5.87
N GLU A 37 -12.15 0.56 5.44
CA GLU A 37 -11.26 -0.61 5.44
C GLU A 37 -9.99 -0.37 4.63
N ILE A 38 -10.09 0.24 3.46
CA ILE A 38 -8.91 0.53 2.63
C ILE A 38 -8.06 1.62 3.28
N GLN A 39 -8.64 2.64 3.90
CA GLN A 39 -7.88 3.64 4.66
C GLN A 39 -7.11 3.01 5.83
N TYR A 40 -7.72 2.06 6.55
CA TYR A 40 -7.04 1.31 7.60
C TYR A 40 -5.88 0.47 7.03
N THR A 41 -6.13 -0.28 5.96
CA THR A 41 -5.11 -1.10 5.28
C THR A 41 -3.91 -0.25 4.86
N VAL A 42 -4.14 0.91 4.23
CA VAL A 42 -3.05 1.81 3.79
C VAL A 42 -2.27 2.39 4.97
N ARG A 43 -2.91 2.63 6.11
CA ARG A 43 -2.21 3.04 7.35
C ARG A 43 -1.34 1.92 7.91
N GLU A 44 -1.82 0.68 7.92
CA GLU A 44 -1.03 -0.49 8.35
C GLU A 44 0.17 -0.71 7.44
N VAL A 45 -0.02 -0.64 6.13
CA VAL A 45 1.07 -0.69 5.14
C VAL A 45 2.11 0.40 5.40
N ARG A 46 1.67 1.64 5.66
CA ARG A 46 2.58 2.72 6.00
C ARG A 46 3.42 2.37 7.23
N GLN A 47 2.79 1.86 8.29
CA GLN A 47 3.50 1.47 9.51
C GLN A 47 4.50 0.33 9.26
N LEU A 48 4.11 -0.66 8.46
CA LEU A 48 4.98 -1.77 8.06
C LEU A 48 6.19 -1.29 7.25
N MET A 49 5.96 -0.42 6.26
CA MET A 49 7.02 0.15 5.44
C MET A 49 7.96 1.04 6.26
N LEU A 50 7.42 1.84 7.19
CA LEU A 50 8.23 2.63 8.12
C LEU A 50 9.09 1.72 9.01
N LYS A 51 8.54 0.63 9.53
CA LYS A 51 9.28 -0.35 10.33
C LYS A 51 10.44 -0.96 9.53
N ASP A 52 10.21 -1.31 8.27
CA ASP A 52 11.26 -1.84 7.39
C ASP A 52 12.32 -0.77 7.07
N LEU A 53 11.90 0.46 6.77
CA LEU A 53 12.81 1.60 6.54
C LEU A 53 13.71 1.83 7.75
N TYR A 54 13.15 1.91 8.96
CA TYR A 54 13.94 2.10 10.19
C TYR A 54 14.85 0.91 10.53
N SER A 55 14.54 -0.27 9.99
CA SER A 55 15.38 -1.46 10.16
C SER A 55 16.44 -1.58 9.06
N SER A 56 16.30 -0.84 7.97
CA SER A 56 17.20 -0.90 6.82
C SER A 56 18.49 -0.11 7.05
N GLU A 57 19.59 -0.64 6.54
CA GLU A 57 20.89 0.05 6.44
C GLU A 57 20.99 0.87 5.15
N LYS A 58 20.28 0.45 4.10
CA LYS A 58 20.28 1.11 2.80
C LYS A 58 18.87 1.12 2.23
N ALA A 59 18.50 2.25 1.64
CA ALA A 59 17.26 2.41 0.89
C ALA A 59 17.59 2.94 -0.50
N GLU A 60 17.04 2.28 -1.52
CA GLU A 60 17.28 2.56 -2.93
C GLU A 60 15.95 2.71 -3.64
N VAL A 61 15.78 3.81 -4.37
CA VAL A 61 14.64 4.02 -5.24
C VAL A 61 14.99 3.42 -6.60
N LEU A 62 14.10 2.60 -7.14
CA LEU A 62 14.28 1.97 -8.43
C LEU A 62 13.23 2.48 -9.43
N SER A 63 13.67 2.63 -10.67
CA SER A 63 12.83 2.90 -11.84
C SER A 63 11.95 1.69 -12.20
N LEU A 64 11.06 1.85 -13.18
CA LEU A 64 10.21 0.77 -13.71
C LEU A 64 11.04 -0.42 -14.22
N ASP A 65 12.18 -0.13 -14.83
CA ASP A 65 13.08 -1.12 -15.42
C ASP A 65 13.93 -1.84 -14.36
N GLY A 66 13.81 -1.44 -13.08
CA GLY A 66 14.57 -2.01 -11.96
C GLY A 66 15.95 -1.39 -11.75
N ASN A 67 16.35 -0.42 -12.58
CA ASN A 67 17.59 0.34 -12.39
C ASN A 67 17.46 1.33 -11.25
N LEU A 68 18.57 1.63 -10.56
CA LEU A 68 18.64 2.68 -9.55
C LEU A 68 18.20 4.02 -10.16
N ALA A 69 17.25 4.69 -9.52
CA ALA A 69 16.85 6.04 -9.91
C ALA A 69 17.91 7.04 -9.46
N ASP A 70 18.09 8.12 -10.23
CA ASP A 70 19.05 9.16 -9.85
C ASP A 70 18.58 9.89 -8.58
N PRO A 71 19.50 10.48 -7.79
CA PRO A 71 19.12 11.23 -6.59
C PRO A 71 18.09 12.33 -6.90
N GLY A 72 16.98 12.33 -6.16
CA GLY A 72 15.86 13.25 -6.37
C GLY A 72 14.84 12.80 -7.42
N GLU A 73 15.13 11.76 -8.21
CA GLU A 73 14.14 11.19 -9.13
C GLU A 73 13.07 10.39 -8.41
N ILE A 74 11.92 10.27 -9.07
CA ILE A 74 10.77 9.53 -8.57
C ILE A 74 10.76 8.15 -9.21
N GLY A 75 10.87 7.10 -8.40
CA GLY A 75 10.74 5.72 -8.81
C GLY A 75 9.46 5.06 -8.26
N PRO A 76 8.85 4.10 -8.98
CA PRO A 76 7.69 3.37 -8.49
C PRO A 76 8.06 2.15 -7.63
N ARG A 77 9.34 1.89 -7.41
CA ARG A 77 9.83 0.77 -6.63
C ARG A 77 10.80 1.23 -5.56
N LEU A 78 10.75 0.59 -4.40
CA LEU A 78 11.67 0.83 -3.29
C LEU A 78 12.34 -0.50 -2.94
N ARG A 79 13.66 -0.51 -2.85
CA ARG A 79 14.48 -1.62 -2.36
C ARG A 79 15.12 -1.21 -1.05
N LEU A 80 14.93 -2.03 -0.02
CA LEU A 80 15.50 -1.83 1.31
C LEU A 80 16.42 -2.99 1.65
N ILE A 81 17.61 -2.71 2.14
CA ILE A 81 18.55 -3.73 2.62
C ILE A 81 18.49 -3.77 4.15
N ILE A 82 18.03 -4.89 4.69
CA ILE A 82 17.82 -5.09 6.13
C ILE A 82 18.80 -6.16 6.63
N PRO A 83 19.65 -5.85 7.62
CA PRO A 83 20.48 -6.84 8.30
C PRO A 83 19.61 -7.72 9.22
N VAL A 84 19.82 -9.02 9.15
CA VAL A 84 19.20 -10.03 10.00
C VAL A 84 20.32 -10.67 10.81
N ARG A 85 20.36 -10.35 12.11
CA ARG A 85 21.33 -10.93 13.02
C ARG A 85 20.88 -12.34 13.42
N GLN A 86 21.66 -13.33 13.02
CA GLN A 86 21.59 -14.69 13.57
C GLN A 86 22.70 -14.85 14.62
N GLU A 87 22.60 -15.88 15.46
CA GLU A 87 23.42 -16.07 16.68
C GLU A 87 24.94 -15.92 16.47
N ALA A 88 25.46 -16.20 15.26
CA ALA A 88 26.88 -16.09 14.92
C ALA A 88 27.19 -15.38 13.59
N SER A 89 26.18 -14.86 12.88
CA SER A 89 26.35 -14.23 11.56
C SER A 89 25.33 -13.11 11.31
N VAL A 90 25.68 -12.17 10.43
CA VAL A 90 24.75 -11.18 9.90
C VAL A 90 24.43 -11.57 8.46
N GLU A 91 23.17 -11.90 8.22
CA GLU A 91 22.64 -12.10 6.88
C GLU A 91 21.95 -10.84 6.41
N TYR A 92 21.82 -10.64 5.10
CA TYR A 92 21.11 -9.49 4.56
C TYR A 92 19.86 -9.93 3.82
N ARG A 93 18.80 -9.14 3.94
CA ARG A 93 17.56 -9.33 3.17
C ARG A 93 17.23 -8.07 2.41
N ALA A 94 16.93 -8.21 1.13
CA ALA A 94 16.29 -7.17 0.35
C ALA A 94 14.77 -7.25 0.53
N VAL A 95 14.15 -6.11 0.81
CA VAL A 95 12.70 -5.96 0.80
C VAL A 95 12.32 -4.99 -0.30
N TYR A 96 11.47 -5.46 -1.22
CA TYR A 96 10.96 -4.67 -2.33
C TYR A 96 9.51 -4.28 -2.09
N TYR A 97 9.21 -3.01 -2.33
CA TYR A 97 7.85 -2.48 -2.40
C TYR A 97 7.54 -2.01 -3.81
N TYR A 98 6.48 -2.55 -4.40
CA TYR A 98 6.02 -2.18 -5.75
C TYR A 98 4.55 -2.53 -5.96
N ILE A 99 3.93 -1.89 -6.95
CA ILE A 99 2.56 -2.19 -7.36
C ILE A 99 2.56 -3.17 -8.51
N GLU A 100 1.67 -4.15 -8.44
CA GLU A 100 1.32 -5.02 -9.54
C GLU A 100 -0.19 -5.30 -9.49
N ASN A 101 -0.88 -5.19 -10.63
CA ASN A 101 -2.32 -5.46 -10.74
C ASN A 101 -3.21 -4.74 -9.70
N GLY A 102 -2.87 -3.48 -9.37
CA GLY A 102 -3.62 -2.67 -8.41
C GLY A 102 -3.42 -3.06 -6.95
N LYS A 103 -2.46 -3.94 -6.65
CA LYS A 103 -2.08 -4.35 -5.30
C LYS A 103 -0.65 -3.91 -5.02
N LEU A 104 -0.40 -3.45 -3.80
CA LEU A 104 0.96 -3.22 -3.31
C LEU A 104 1.51 -4.53 -2.75
N TYR A 105 2.66 -4.93 -3.25
CA TYR A 105 3.39 -6.09 -2.79
C TYR A 105 4.58 -5.69 -1.93
N ARG A 106 4.84 -6.54 -0.93
CA ARG A 106 6.08 -6.59 -0.17
C ARG A 106 6.75 -7.92 -0.49
N GLU A 107 7.84 -7.86 -1.24
CA GLU A 107 8.62 -9.03 -1.64
C GLU A 107 9.93 -9.07 -0.85
N ARG A 108 10.32 -10.25 -0.38
CA ARG A 108 11.57 -10.44 0.35
C ARG A 108 12.47 -11.41 -0.39
N ILE A 109 13.74 -11.06 -0.41
CA ILE A 109 14.81 -11.84 -1.02
C ILE A 109 15.95 -11.91 -0.01
N MET A 110 16.49 -13.10 0.21
CA MET A 110 17.72 -13.29 0.96
C MET A 110 18.90 -12.94 0.06
N LEU A 111 19.79 -12.08 0.55
CA LEU A 111 21.00 -11.70 -0.15
C LEU A 111 22.16 -12.57 0.31
N HIS A 112 22.87 -13.17 -0.63
CA HIS A 112 24.12 -13.87 -0.33
C HIS A 112 25.26 -12.87 -0.04
N ASP A 113 25.32 -11.80 -0.84
CA ASP A 113 26.17 -10.63 -0.64
C ASP A 113 25.28 -9.37 -0.65
N LYS A 114 25.60 -8.39 0.19
CA LYS A 114 24.93 -7.08 0.22
C LYS A 114 25.05 -6.33 -1.12
N TYR A 115 26.07 -6.63 -1.92
CA TYR A 115 26.39 -5.91 -3.15
C TYR A 115 26.27 -6.75 -4.43
N ASP A 116 26.16 -8.06 -4.33
CA ASP A 116 26.02 -8.95 -5.49
C ASP A 116 24.70 -9.73 -5.41
N SER A 117 24.01 -9.78 -6.55
CA SER A 117 22.67 -10.37 -6.70
C SER A 117 22.69 -11.70 -7.46
N ALA A 118 23.88 -12.21 -7.80
CA ALA A 118 24.04 -13.43 -8.58
C ALA A 118 23.41 -14.68 -7.93
N ASP A 119 23.36 -14.74 -6.60
CA ASP A 119 22.88 -15.90 -5.82
C ASP A 119 21.73 -15.54 -4.84
N ASP A 120 20.95 -14.51 -5.17
CA ASP A 120 19.83 -14.05 -4.37
C ASP A 120 18.69 -15.08 -4.31
N GLN A 121 18.26 -15.46 -3.10
CA GLN A 121 17.19 -16.44 -2.90
C GLN A 121 15.87 -15.75 -2.60
N PHE A 122 14.88 -15.96 -3.47
CA PHE A 122 13.50 -15.52 -3.20
C PHE A 122 12.97 -16.19 -1.93
N LEU A 123 12.43 -15.38 -1.01
CA LEU A 123 11.80 -15.86 0.22
C LEU A 123 10.28 -15.89 0.06
N ASP A 124 9.67 -14.73 -0.19
CA ASP A 124 8.23 -14.62 -0.32
C ASP A 124 7.78 -13.30 -0.98
N LYS A 125 6.51 -13.30 -1.40
CA LYS A 125 5.81 -12.15 -1.99
C LYS A 125 4.43 -12.04 -1.36
N ILE A 126 4.23 -11.00 -0.54
CA ILE A 126 3.00 -10.81 0.23
C ILE A 126 2.24 -9.59 -0.33
N PRO A 127 0.97 -9.73 -0.74
CA PRO A 127 0.13 -8.57 -1.00
C PRO A 127 -0.20 -7.87 0.33
N VAL A 128 0.13 -6.59 0.46
CA VAL A 128 -0.05 -5.82 1.71
C VAL A 128 -1.20 -4.83 1.65
N ALA A 129 -1.59 -4.37 0.45
CA ALA A 129 -2.78 -3.56 0.25
C ALA A 129 -3.38 -3.76 -1.14
N ASP A 130 -4.69 -3.63 -1.21
CA ASP A 130 -5.46 -3.63 -2.45
C ASP A 130 -5.90 -2.21 -2.82
N HIS A 131 -6.41 -2.04 -4.04
CA HIS A 131 -6.92 -0.76 -4.57
C HIS A 131 -5.87 0.35 -4.63
N ILE A 132 -4.59 0.00 -4.73
CA ILE A 132 -3.49 0.95 -4.88
C ILE A 132 -3.35 1.30 -6.36
N THR A 133 -3.43 2.59 -6.66
CA THR A 133 -3.38 3.13 -8.03
C THR A 133 -2.01 3.66 -8.40
N ALA A 134 -1.24 4.16 -7.43
CA ALA A 134 0.12 4.60 -7.64
C ALA A 134 0.92 4.56 -6.34
N ILE A 135 2.22 4.28 -6.47
CA ILE A 135 3.21 4.46 -5.42
C ILE A 135 4.38 5.19 -6.04
N ARG A 136 4.92 6.15 -5.30
CA ARG A 136 6.04 6.97 -5.73
C ARG A 136 7.00 7.08 -4.57
N PHE A 137 8.27 6.90 -4.86
CA PHE A 137 9.36 7.07 -3.92
C PHE A 137 10.34 8.06 -4.51
N SER A 138 10.87 8.94 -3.69
CA SER A 138 11.97 9.82 -4.05
C SER A 138 13.01 9.84 -2.93
N ALA A 139 14.27 9.89 -3.32
CA ALA A 139 15.39 9.97 -2.39
C ALA A 139 16.20 11.23 -2.72
N SER A 140 15.87 12.35 -2.06
CA SER A 140 16.59 13.63 -2.25
C SER A 140 17.95 13.65 -1.54
N MET A 141 18.12 12.82 -0.51
CA MET A 141 19.35 12.68 0.27
C MET A 141 19.59 11.21 0.58
N SER A 142 20.85 10.80 0.72
CA SER A 142 21.21 9.43 1.10
C SER A 142 20.47 9.03 2.38
N GLY A 143 19.76 7.90 2.32
CA GLY A 143 19.02 7.36 3.45
C GLY A 143 17.65 7.95 3.73
N VAL A 144 17.27 9.08 3.12
CA VAL A 144 15.97 9.69 3.36
C VAL A 144 15.04 9.45 2.18
N ILE A 145 13.97 8.71 2.43
CA ILE A 145 12.94 8.36 1.45
C ILE A 145 11.68 9.17 1.72
N GLU A 146 11.24 9.90 0.70
CA GLU A 146 9.91 10.46 0.61
C GLU A 146 9.04 9.49 -0.20
N TYR A 147 7.79 9.31 0.23
CA TYR A 147 6.86 8.40 -0.42
C TYR A 147 5.47 9.01 -0.55
N GLU A 148 4.78 8.59 -1.60
CA GLU A 148 3.36 8.87 -1.83
C GLU A 148 2.68 7.56 -2.24
N ILE A 149 1.62 7.17 -1.53
CA ILE A 149 0.76 6.03 -1.85
C ILE A 149 -0.62 6.59 -2.22
N LYS A 150 -1.13 6.27 -3.41
CA LYS A 150 -2.48 6.63 -3.86
C LYS A 150 -3.34 5.40 -4.02
N CYS A 151 -4.58 5.50 -3.61
CA CYS A 151 -5.57 4.44 -3.67
C CYS A 151 -6.91 4.99 -4.12
N SER A 152 -7.70 4.14 -4.79
CA SER A 152 -8.99 4.53 -5.34
C SER A 152 -10.01 3.42 -5.16
N TYR A 153 -11.16 3.77 -4.58
CA TYR A 153 -12.28 2.87 -4.37
C TYR A 153 -13.61 3.59 -4.62
N ASP A 154 -14.43 3.03 -5.52
CA ASP A 154 -15.76 3.54 -5.86
C ASP A 154 -15.79 5.08 -6.05
N ARG A 155 -14.88 5.58 -6.91
CA ARG A 155 -14.65 7.00 -7.26
C ARG A 155 -14.01 7.87 -6.17
N ASN A 156 -13.84 7.37 -4.95
CA ASN A 156 -13.08 8.06 -3.92
C ASN A 156 -11.60 7.79 -4.10
N THR A 157 -10.80 8.84 -4.24
CA THR A 157 -9.34 8.74 -4.29
C THR A 157 -8.76 9.35 -3.03
N PHE A 158 -7.86 8.63 -2.39
CA PHE A 158 -7.15 9.08 -1.21
C PHE A 158 -5.68 8.74 -1.36
N GLY A 159 -4.86 9.49 -0.63
CA GLY A 159 -3.42 9.29 -0.67
C GLY A 159 -2.80 9.58 0.68
N ILE A 160 -1.68 8.94 0.93
CA ILE A 160 -0.84 9.21 2.08
C ILE A 160 0.55 9.54 1.59
N THR A 161 1.09 10.66 2.05
CA THR A 161 2.48 11.01 1.86
C THR A 161 3.24 10.86 3.16
N GLY A 162 4.55 10.67 3.06
CA GLY A 162 5.42 10.66 4.22
C GLY A 162 6.88 10.76 3.85
N ARG A 163 7.69 10.95 4.88
CA ARG A 163 9.14 11.02 4.80
C ARG A 163 9.73 10.20 5.94
N ALA A 164 10.73 9.39 5.66
CA ALA A 164 11.40 8.57 6.65
C ALA A 164 12.87 8.36 6.29
N SER A 165 13.70 8.13 7.30
CA SER A 165 15.12 7.83 7.13
C SER A 165 15.39 6.37 7.47
N SER A 166 16.20 5.71 6.65
CA SER A 166 16.85 4.47 7.04
C SER A 166 17.96 4.75 8.07
N LYS A 167 18.43 3.70 8.75
CA LYS A 167 19.64 3.76 9.58
C LYS A 167 20.86 3.81 8.67
N VAL A 168 21.01 4.89 7.93
CA VAL A 168 22.30 5.17 7.29
C VAL A 168 23.20 5.68 8.38
N ASP A 169 24.32 4.99 8.58
CA ASP A 169 25.45 5.53 9.33
C ASP A 169 25.95 6.73 8.51
N TYR A 170 25.64 7.93 8.97
CA TYR A 170 26.31 9.12 8.48
C TYR A 170 27.74 8.95 8.97
N GLY A 171 28.65 8.48 8.11
CA GLY A 171 30.06 8.32 8.46
C GLY A 171 30.69 9.66 8.82
N ILE A 172 30.50 10.10 10.06
CA ILE A 172 31.16 11.23 10.72
C ILE A 172 32.18 10.65 11.69
#